data_AF-A0A9C7RMF5-F1
#
_entry.id   AF-A0A9C7RMF5-F1
#
_cell.length_a   1.000
_cell.length_b   1.000
_cell.length_c   1.000
_cell.angle_alpha   90.00
_cell.angle_beta   90.00
_cell.angle_gamma   90.00
#
_symmetry.space_group_name_H-M   'P 1'
#
loop_
_entity.id
_entity.type
_entity.pdbx_description
1 polymer ?
#
loop_
_entity_poly.entity_id
_entity_poly.type
_entity_poly.pdbx_seq_one_letter_code
_entity_poly.pdbx_strand_id
1 'polypeptide(L)'
;MNKKTKLFVLFIFLIYLFLFIFSFKGVKSPSIFLTLLFSGIIFEIITIAIADFSGSSIKLTGGIIVNILASSLLSPAETMLIASTSVLIPRLYKIKNLPPIKFIFNASQIGLSAFVASVLFRTLSTGDPLWNIPVIFLIAFVYMSLNTFFMATILWLSSSTNLKEAVSRTFSTPFFSMMTLLPVCAVVYISYFYIGFVAIPLSLALVLSIQIGNSYKRKYEDLRIENLRSLAKSLEEKDFYTRGHSERVAEIARKIAHKMNLPS
;
A
#
# COMPACT_ATOMS: atom_id res chain seq x y z
N MET A 1 9.77 9.15 20.50
CA MET A 1 10.47 8.57 19.32
C MET A 1 11.96 8.56 19.59
N ASN A 2 12.65 7.43 19.41
CA ASN A 2 14.07 7.25 19.75
C ASN A 2 14.98 8.13 18.87
N LYS A 3 16.15 8.54 19.39
CA LYS A 3 17.18 9.33 18.67
C LYS A 3 17.59 8.65 17.35
N LYS A 4 17.74 7.33 17.35
CA LYS A 4 18.05 6.53 16.15
C LYS A 4 16.98 6.69 15.06
N THR A 5 15.70 6.61 15.44
CA THR A 5 14.58 6.81 14.51
C THR A 5 14.58 8.21 13.91
N LYS A 6 14.82 9.25 14.72
CA LYS A 6 14.89 10.64 14.22
C LYS A 6 16.02 10.83 13.21
N LEU A 7 17.20 10.28 13.50
CA LEU A 7 18.37 10.38 12.63
C LEU A 7 18.14 9.67 11.29
N PHE A 8 17.51 8.50 11.32
CA PHE A 8 17.14 7.77 10.10
C PHE A 8 16.13 8.53 9.23
N VAL A 9 15.08 9.13 9.83
CA VAL A 9 14.13 9.95 9.07
C VAL A 9 14.82 11.17 8.46
N LEU A 10 15.68 11.85 9.21
CA LEU A 10 16.45 12.98 8.71
C LEU A 10 17.37 12.57 7.55
N PHE A 11 18.07 11.44 7.67
CA PHE A 11 18.93 10.90 6.62
C PHE A 11 18.16 10.65 5.31
N ILE A 12 17.00 9.99 5.40
CA ILE A 12 16.13 9.75 4.23
C ILE A 12 15.64 11.07 3.63
N PHE A 13 15.23 12.03 4.46
CA PHE A 13 14.78 13.33 3.98
C PHE A 13 15.90 14.11 3.28
N LEU A 14 17.13 14.06 3.79
CA LEU A 14 18.28 14.71 3.15
C LEU A 14 18.63 14.06 1.81
N ILE A 15 18.59 12.72 1.70
CA ILE A 15 18.78 12.03 0.41
C ILE A 15 17.69 12.44 -0.57
N TYR A 16 16.44 12.48 -0.12
CA TYR A 16 15.32 12.94 -0.93
C TYR A 16 15.55 14.36 -1.46
N LEU A 17 15.92 15.31 -0.60
CA LEU A 17 16.18 16.69 -1.00
C LEU A 17 17.35 16.78 -1.99
N PHE A 18 18.44 16.07 -1.71
CA PHE A 18 19.62 16.05 -2.58
C PHE A 18 19.26 15.55 -3.98
N LEU A 19 18.59 14.40 -4.09
CA LEU A 19 18.20 13.82 -5.37
C LEU A 19 17.16 14.67 -6.10
N PHE A 20 16.23 15.29 -5.37
CA PHE A 20 15.25 16.20 -5.93
C PHE A 20 15.93 17.42 -6.56
N ILE A 21 16.79 18.12 -5.81
CA ILE A 21 17.50 19.31 -6.29
C ILE A 21 18.39 18.96 -7.48
N PHE A 22 19.12 17.84 -7.41
CA PHE A 22 19.98 17.39 -8.50
C PHE A 22 19.21 17.06 -9.79
N SER A 23 18.01 16.51 -9.66
CA SER A 23 17.22 16.02 -10.81
C SER A 23 16.20 17.02 -11.34
N PHE A 24 15.93 18.09 -10.59
CA PHE A 24 14.93 19.09 -10.96
C PHE A 24 15.44 19.98 -12.10
N LYS A 25 14.80 19.87 -13.26
CA LYS A 25 15.10 20.66 -14.47
C LYS A 25 13.90 21.50 -14.93
N GLY A 26 12.97 21.76 -14.02
CA GLY A 26 11.67 22.37 -14.34
C GLY A 26 10.61 21.34 -14.77
N VAL A 27 9.36 21.79 -14.82
CA VAL A 27 8.21 20.97 -15.22
C VAL A 27 8.05 21.05 -16.72
N LYS A 28 8.24 19.92 -17.42
CA LYS A 28 8.20 19.90 -18.90
C LYS A 28 6.78 19.89 -19.44
N SER A 29 5.87 19.22 -18.75
CA SER A 29 4.48 19.04 -19.19
C SER A 29 3.51 19.34 -18.05
N PRO A 30 3.17 20.62 -17.82
CA PRO A 30 2.35 21.03 -16.67
C PRO A 30 0.96 20.38 -16.63
N SER A 31 0.33 20.15 -17.79
CA SER A 31 -0.99 19.50 -17.85
C SER A 31 -0.95 18.06 -17.34
N ILE A 32 -0.04 17.24 -17.88
CA ILE A 32 0.15 15.84 -17.45
C ILE A 32 0.53 15.79 -15.97
N PHE A 33 1.44 16.66 -15.54
CA PHE A 33 1.86 16.77 -14.15
C PHE A 33 0.66 17.04 -13.22
N LEU A 34 -0.15 18.05 -13.52
CA LEU A 34 -1.33 18.40 -12.72
C LEU A 34 -2.37 17.29 -12.71
N THR A 35 -2.68 16.69 -13.86
CA THR A 35 -3.64 15.59 -13.94
C THR A 35 -3.18 14.40 -13.09
N LEU A 36 -1.90 14.01 -13.19
CA LEU A 36 -1.36 12.91 -12.39
C LEU A 36 -1.30 13.28 -10.90
N LEU A 37 -0.95 14.52 -10.55
CA LEU A 37 -0.98 15.01 -9.18
C LEU A 37 -2.37 14.89 -8.55
N PHE A 38 -3.40 15.42 -9.22
CA PHE A 38 -4.78 15.33 -8.73
C PHE A 38 -5.27 13.88 -8.66
N SER A 39 -4.95 13.07 -9.67
CA SER A 39 -5.28 11.64 -9.64
C SER A 39 -4.60 10.93 -8.46
N GLY A 40 -3.34 11.24 -8.16
CA GLY A 40 -2.61 10.67 -7.03
C GLY A 40 -3.27 11.01 -5.70
N ILE A 41 -3.69 12.26 -5.52
CA ILE A 41 -4.43 12.70 -4.33
C ILE A 41 -5.75 11.94 -4.21
N ILE A 42 -6.51 11.80 -5.30
CA ILE A 42 -7.79 11.05 -5.31
C ILE A 42 -7.56 9.58 -4.95
N PHE A 43 -6.59 8.92 -5.58
CA PHE A 43 -6.25 7.51 -5.30
C PHE A 43 -5.74 7.29 -3.88
N GLU A 44 -5.07 8.28 -3.28
CA GLU A 44 -4.62 8.21 -1.89
C GLU A 44 -5.77 8.47 -0.90
N ILE A 45 -6.75 9.31 -1.24
CA ILE A 45 -7.98 9.49 -0.44
C ILE A 45 -8.78 8.19 -0.41
N ILE A 46 -8.87 7.51 -1.55
CA ILE A 46 -9.55 6.24 -1.74
C ILE A 46 -8.62 5.12 -1.24
N THR A 47 -8.56 4.98 0.08
CA THR A 47 -7.81 3.91 0.74
C THR A 47 -8.39 2.55 0.37
N ILE A 48 -7.61 1.69 -0.28
CA ILE A 48 -7.91 0.29 -0.55
C ILE A 48 -7.75 -0.50 0.75
N ALA A 49 -8.85 -0.83 1.43
CA ALA A 49 -8.79 -1.74 2.56
C ALA A 49 -8.62 -3.18 2.06
N ILE A 50 -7.40 -3.72 2.04
CA ILE A 50 -7.15 -5.14 1.73
C ILE A 50 -7.30 -5.96 3.01
N ALA A 51 -8.12 -7.01 2.94
CA ALA A 51 -8.40 -7.87 4.08
C ALA A 51 -7.19 -8.75 4.30
N ASP A 52 -6.66 -8.72 5.52
CA ASP A 52 -5.63 -9.64 5.92
C ASP A 52 -6.27 -11.01 6.21
N PHE A 53 -5.50 -12.09 5.99
CA PHE A 53 -5.86 -13.42 6.48
C PHE A 53 -5.86 -13.47 8.03
N SER A 54 -5.28 -12.46 8.71
CA SER A 54 -5.16 -12.37 10.18
C SER A 54 -6.24 -11.54 10.90
N GLY A 55 -7.30 -11.11 10.20
CA GLY A 55 -8.39 -10.33 10.81
C GLY A 55 -8.09 -8.83 11.04
N SER A 56 -6.91 -8.33 10.66
CA SER A 56 -6.61 -6.89 10.66
C SER A 56 -6.91 -6.26 9.28
N SER A 57 -7.44 -5.03 9.25
CA SER A 57 -7.68 -4.30 8.00
C SER A 57 -6.44 -3.49 7.60
N ILE A 58 -5.61 -4.03 6.71
CA ILE A 58 -4.49 -3.27 6.16
C ILE A 58 -5.04 -2.37 5.05
N LYS A 59 -4.99 -1.05 5.29
CA LYS A 59 -5.32 -0.04 4.29
C LYS A 59 -4.09 0.20 3.43
N LEU A 60 -4.11 -0.32 2.22
CA LEU A 60 -3.18 0.04 1.16
C LEU A 60 -3.76 1.20 0.38
N THR A 61 -2.93 2.14 -0.07
CA THR A 61 -3.42 3.25 -0.91
C THR A 61 -3.19 2.95 -2.37
N GLY A 62 -4.15 3.38 -3.21
CA GLY A 62 -4.07 3.20 -4.66
C GLY A 62 -2.99 4.06 -5.33
N GLY A 63 -2.32 4.95 -4.57
CA GLY A 63 -1.31 5.87 -5.07
C GLY A 63 -0.15 5.21 -5.82
N ILE A 64 0.14 3.93 -5.57
CA ILE A 64 1.15 3.17 -6.32
C ILE A 64 0.90 3.19 -7.83
N ILE A 65 -0.35 3.05 -8.27
CA ILE A 65 -0.70 3.00 -9.71
C ILE A 65 -0.32 4.31 -10.38
N VAL A 66 -0.66 5.43 -9.74
CA VAL A 66 -0.32 6.77 -10.23
C VAL A 66 1.18 7.00 -10.19
N ASN A 67 1.88 6.55 -9.14
CA ASN A 67 3.33 6.70 -9.02
C ASN A 67 4.08 5.92 -10.10
N ILE A 68 3.64 4.71 -10.44
CA ILE A 68 4.23 3.91 -11.52
C ILE A 68 3.92 4.54 -12.88
N LEU A 69 2.68 4.99 -13.12
CA LEU A 69 2.34 5.71 -14.35
C LEU A 69 3.17 7.00 -14.49
N ALA A 70 3.28 7.81 -13.43
CA ALA A 70 4.10 9.01 -13.41
C ALA A 70 5.59 8.71 -13.61
N SER A 71 6.08 7.57 -13.11
CA SER A 71 7.47 7.12 -13.34
C SER A 71 7.75 6.85 -14.82
N SER A 72 6.74 6.39 -15.56
CA SER A 72 6.85 6.09 -17.00
C SER A 72 6.71 7.31 -17.92
N LEU A 73 6.06 8.38 -17.46
CA LEU A 73 5.69 9.52 -18.30
C LEU A 73 6.50 10.80 -17.99
N LEU A 74 6.93 10.99 -16.75
CA LEU A 74 7.51 12.24 -16.28
C LEU A 74 9.00 12.12 -15.94
N SER A 75 9.64 13.24 -15.65
CA SER A 75 11.01 13.26 -15.13
C SER A 75 11.07 12.72 -13.69
N PRO A 76 12.21 12.16 -13.25
CA PRO A 76 12.35 11.63 -11.90
C PRO A 76 11.97 12.64 -10.79
N ALA A 77 12.29 13.93 -10.98
CA ALA A 77 11.95 14.98 -10.02
C ALA A 77 10.44 15.28 -9.98
N GLU A 78 9.76 15.31 -11.14
CA GLU A 78 8.30 15.47 -11.21
C GLU A 78 7.59 14.27 -10.55
N THR A 79 8.06 13.05 -10.81
CA THR A 79 7.54 11.83 -10.18
C THR A 79 7.72 11.86 -8.66
N MET A 80 8.89 12.28 -8.16
CA MET A 80 9.14 12.45 -6.72
C MET A 80 8.15 13.41 -6.08
N LEU A 81 7.87 14.54 -6.73
CA LEU A 81 6.91 15.53 -6.22
C LEU A 81 5.52 14.91 -6.14
N ILE A 82 5.00 14.36 -7.24
CA ILE A 82 3.66 13.76 -7.30
C ILE A 82 3.50 12.70 -6.19
N ALA A 83 4.48 11.80 -6.07
CA ALA A 83 4.43 10.72 -5.08
C ALA A 83 4.47 11.25 -3.64
N SER A 84 5.23 12.31 -3.37
CA SER A 84 5.35 12.89 -2.03
C SER A 84 4.12 13.71 -1.64
N THR A 85 3.62 14.55 -2.56
CA THR A 85 2.49 15.45 -2.31
C THR A 85 1.16 14.71 -2.22
N SER A 86 0.98 13.68 -3.06
CA SER A 86 -0.25 12.86 -3.05
C SER A 86 -0.47 12.17 -1.70
N VAL A 87 0.61 11.81 -1.01
CA VAL A 87 0.59 11.16 0.32
C VAL A 87 0.39 12.16 1.46
N LEU A 88 0.92 13.38 1.32
CA LEU A 88 0.84 14.41 2.37
C LEU A 88 -0.57 14.98 2.51
N ILE A 89 -1.19 15.35 1.39
CA ILE A 89 -2.45 16.12 1.37
C ILE A 89 -3.61 15.39 2.08
N PRO A 90 -3.93 14.13 1.77
CA PRO A 90 -5.06 13.43 2.39
C PRO A 90 -4.85 13.19 3.89
N ARG A 91 -3.61 13.02 4.33
CA ARG A 91 -3.28 12.74 5.73
C ARG A 91 -3.34 14.01 6.60
N LEU A 92 -2.99 15.17 6.04
CA LEU A 92 -3.18 16.46 6.71
C LEU A 92 -4.68 16.73 6.95
N TYR A 93 -5.54 16.35 6.01
CA TYR A 93 -6.99 16.53 6.14
C TYR A 93 -7.64 15.52 7.11
N LYS A 94 -7.24 14.24 7.05
CA LYS A 94 -7.88 13.17 7.84
C LYS A 94 -7.35 13.04 9.27
N ILE A 95 -6.11 13.45 9.58
CA ILE A 95 -5.51 13.18 10.89
C ILE A 95 -4.85 14.43 11.51
N LYS A 96 -5.62 15.13 12.35
CA LYS A 96 -5.20 16.40 12.97
C LYS A 96 -4.00 16.30 13.93
N ASN A 97 -3.65 15.10 14.43
CA ASN A 97 -2.64 14.93 15.51
C ASN A 97 -1.50 13.93 15.19
N LEU A 98 -1.16 13.66 13.93
CA LEU A 98 0.02 12.85 13.64
C LEU A 98 1.32 13.64 13.87
N PRO A 99 2.37 13.05 14.47
CA PRO A 99 3.65 13.74 14.63
C PRO A 99 4.27 14.08 13.26
N PRO A 100 4.74 15.32 13.03
CA PRO A 100 5.27 15.80 11.75
C PRO A 100 6.33 14.89 11.12
N ILE A 101 7.14 14.26 11.96
CA ILE A 101 8.23 13.39 11.52
C ILE A 101 7.75 12.13 10.78
N LYS A 102 6.55 11.63 11.06
CA LYS A 102 5.96 10.50 10.31
C LYS A 102 5.53 10.93 8.91
N PHE A 103 5.09 12.18 8.74
CA PHE A 103 4.75 12.74 7.44
C PHE A 103 5.99 12.90 6.57
N ILE A 104 7.04 13.52 7.13
CA ILE A 104 8.32 13.72 6.45
C ILE A 104 8.88 12.37 5.99
N PHE A 105 8.94 11.39 6.89
CA PHE A 105 9.41 10.06 6.55
C PHE A 105 8.61 9.43 5.41
N ASN A 106 7.28 9.46 5.49
CA ASN A 106 6.46 8.78 4.49
C ASN A 106 6.50 9.46 3.12
N ALA A 107 6.52 10.79 3.09
CA ALA A 107 6.67 11.56 1.85
C ALA A 107 8.04 11.26 1.21
N SER A 108 9.13 11.31 1.99
CA SER A 108 10.47 11.07 1.46
C SER A 108 10.68 9.63 0.99
N GLN A 109 10.24 8.63 1.75
CA GLN A 109 10.45 7.23 1.38
C GLN A 109 9.64 6.83 0.13
N ILE A 110 8.41 7.34 0.00
CA ILE A 110 7.59 7.12 -1.21
C ILE A 110 8.17 7.90 -2.40
N GLY A 111 8.58 9.14 -2.21
CA GLY A 111 9.26 9.94 -3.23
C GLY A 111 10.54 9.28 -3.73
N LEU A 112 11.39 8.76 -2.85
CA LEU A 112 12.61 8.02 -3.21
C LEU A 112 12.31 6.71 -3.93
N SER A 113 11.29 5.98 -3.50
CA SER A 113 10.86 4.74 -4.18
C SER A 113 10.41 5.05 -5.61
N ALA A 114 9.66 6.14 -5.80
CA ALA A 114 9.20 6.60 -7.11
C ALA A 114 10.35 7.15 -7.97
N PHE A 115 11.34 7.81 -7.36
CA PHE A 115 12.55 8.26 -8.05
C PHE A 115 13.30 7.09 -8.69
N VAL A 116 13.58 6.05 -7.90
CA VAL A 116 14.29 4.86 -8.40
C VAL A 116 13.50 4.18 -9.51
N ALA A 117 12.18 4.05 -9.35
CA ALA A 117 11.30 3.51 -10.40
C ALA A 117 11.37 4.33 -11.70
N SER A 118 11.34 5.67 -11.62
CA SER A 118 11.44 6.55 -12.79
C SER A 118 12.81 6.49 -13.47
N VAL A 119 13.89 6.45 -12.70
CA VAL A 119 15.24 6.29 -13.24
C VAL A 119 15.37 4.95 -13.97
N LEU A 120 14.94 3.84 -13.34
CA LEU A 120 14.99 2.51 -13.94
C LEU A 120 14.17 2.44 -15.24
N PHE A 121 12.96 3.01 -15.24
CA PHE A 121 12.15 3.05 -16.45
C PHE A 121 12.87 3.77 -17.58
N ARG A 122 13.41 4.96 -17.30
CA ARG A 122 14.13 5.76 -18.31
C ARG A 122 15.38 5.08 -18.86
N THR A 123 16.05 4.26 -18.04
CA THR A 123 17.24 3.51 -18.48
C THR A 123 16.92 2.26 -19.26
N LEU A 124 15.79 1.61 -19.00
CA LEU A 124 15.45 0.29 -19.55
C LEU A 124 14.34 0.34 -20.60
N SER A 125 13.64 1.47 -20.75
CA SER A 125 12.55 1.60 -21.71
C SER A 125 13.05 1.46 -23.14
N THR A 126 12.37 0.64 -23.93
CA THR A 126 12.73 0.31 -25.31
C THR A 126 12.02 1.19 -26.35
N GLY A 127 11.27 2.20 -25.89
CA GLY A 127 10.47 3.11 -26.74
C GLY A 127 9.12 2.53 -27.18
N ASP A 128 9.01 1.21 -27.34
CA ASP A 128 7.75 0.53 -27.62
C ASP A 128 6.97 0.21 -26.32
N PRO A 129 5.72 0.66 -26.19
CA PRO A 129 4.89 0.41 -25.01
C PRO A 129 4.67 -1.07 -24.67
N LEU A 130 4.49 -1.94 -25.68
CA LEU A 130 4.26 -3.37 -25.43
C LEU A 130 5.52 -4.03 -24.85
N TRP A 131 6.69 -3.65 -25.37
CA TRP A 131 7.97 -4.12 -24.87
C TRP A 131 8.37 -3.50 -23.52
N ASN A 132 7.73 -2.39 -23.13
CA ASN A 132 7.91 -1.80 -21.80
C ASN A 132 7.09 -2.50 -20.70
N ILE A 133 6.15 -3.41 -21.01
CA ILE A 133 5.35 -4.10 -19.98
C ILE A 133 6.21 -4.83 -18.94
N PRO A 134 7.24 -5.62 -19.31
CA PRO A 134 8.17 -6.21 -18.34
C PRO A 134 8.90 -5.16 -17.49
N VAL A 135 9.25 -4.01 -18.09
CA VAL A 135 9.89 -2.90 -17.37
C VAL A 135 8.91 -2.30 -16.36
N ILE A 136 7.63 -2.15 -16.69
CA ILE A 136 6.58 -1.70 -15.76
C ILE A 136 6.46 -2.64 -14.56
N PHE A 137 6.46 -3.96 -14.79
CA PHE A 137 6.47 -4.93 -13.69
C PHE A 137 7.71 -4.81 -12.82
N LEU A 138 8.88 -4.65 -13.43
CA LEU A 138 10.15 -4.49 -12.72
C LEU A 138 10.14 -3.23 -11.84
N ILE A 139 9.78 -2.07 -12.38
CA ILE A 139 9.77 -0.81 -11.61
C ILE A 139 8.71 -0.82 -10.51
N ALA A 140 7.56 -1.46 -10.74
CA ALA A 140 6.51 -1.63 -9.73
C ALA A 140 7.00 -2.53 -8.58
N PHE A 141 7.65 -3.64 -8.91
CA PHE A 141 8.28 -4.52 -7.94
C PHE A 141 9.36 -3.79 -7.13
N VAL A 142 10.29 -3.09 -7.79
CA VAL A 142 11.36 -2.33 -7.12
C VAL A 142 10.77 -1.24 -6.21
N TYR A 143 9.77 -0.50 -6.68
CA TYR A 143 9.07 0.49 -5.87
C TYR A 143 8.49 -0.13 -4.59
N MET A 144 7.79 -1.25 -4.71
CA MET A 144 7.19 -1.95 -3.57
C MET A 144 8.24 -2.50 -2.62
N SER A 145 9.32 -3.08 -3.14
CA SER A 145 10.43 -3.60 -2.33
C SER A 145 11.10 -2.48 -1.55
N LEU A 146 11.35 -1.33 -2.15
CA LEU A 146 11.91 -0.15 -1.47
C LEU A 146 10.97 0.39 -0.40
N ASN A 147 9.68 0.53 -0.72
CA ASN A 147 8.68 0.98 0.25
C ASN A 147 8.61 0.05 1.46
N THR A 148 8.60 -1.26 1.22
CA THR A 148 8.58 -2.30 2.25
C THR A 148 9.87 -2.29 3.06
N PHE A 149 11.03 -2.13 2.42
CA PHE A 149 12.33 -2.03 3.09
C PHE A 149 12.39 -0.82 4.04
N PHE A 150 12.00 0.36 3.58
CA PHE A 150 11.97 1.55 4.42
C PHE A 150 10.98 1.40 5.57
N MET A 151 9.79 0.83 5.31
CA MET A 151 8.77 0.60 6.33
C MET A 151 9.22 -0.42 7.39
N ALA A 152 9.84 -1.53 6.98
CA ALA A 152 10.40 -2.51 7.90
C ALA A 152 11.53 -1.90 8.75
N THR A 153 12.38 -1.07 8.15
CA THR A 153 13.49 -0.41 8.86
C THR A 153 12.99 0.58 9.89
N ILE A 154 12.02 1.44 9.56
CA ILE A 154 11.45 2.38 10.54
C ILE A 154 10.70 1.64 11.66
N LEU A 155 10.01 0.54 11.34
CA LEU A 155 9.32 -0.29 12.34
C LEU A 155 10.33 -0.89 13.32
N TRP A 156 11.40 -1.50 12.80
CA TRP A 156 12.49 -2.04 13.61
C TRP A 156 13.17 -0.98 14.50
N LEU A 157 13.37 0.25 14.00
CA LEU A 157 13.99 1.33 14.76
C LEU A 157 13.05 2.02 15.76
N SER A 158 11.74 1.94 15.56
CA SER A 158 10.74 2.68 16.35
C SER A 158 10.02 1.80 17.37
N SER A 159 9.82 0.53 17.04
CA SER A 159 9.27 -0.49 17.93
C SER A 159 10.44 -1.26 18.55
N SER A 160 10.33 -1.64 19.82
CA SER A 160 11.28 -2.55 20.49
C SER A 160 11.15 -3.99 20.00
N THR A 161 10.82 -4.18 18.72
CA THR A 161 10.59 -5.47 18.05
C THR A 161 11.87 -5.92 17.37
N ASN A 162 12.09 -7.23 17.31
CA ASN A 162 13.24 -7.81 16.63
C ASN A 162 13.13 -7.62 15.10
N LEU A 163 14.27 -7.56 14.39
CA LEU A 163 14.31 -7.36 12.95
C LEU A 163 13.46 -8.38 12.17
N LYS A 164 13.51 -9.66 12.59
CA LYS A 164 12.71 -10.74 11.98
C LYS A 164 11.21 -10.47 12.08
N GLU A 165 10.75 -9.93 13.21
CA GLU A 165 9.34 -9.61 13.43
C GLU A 165 8.91 -8.40 12.60
N ALA A 166 9.75 -7.36 12.53
CA ALA A 166 9.49 -6.19 11.69
C ALA A 166 9.40 -6.56 10.20
N VAL A 167 10.31 -7.42 9.72
CA VAL A 167 10.29 -7.94 8.35
C VAL A 167 9.05 -8.80 8.12
N SER A 168 8.75 -9.77 9.00
CA SER A 168 7.57 -10.64 8.88
C SER A 168 6.28 -9.84 8.80
N ARG A 169 6.08 -8.83 9.66
CA ARG A 169 4.88 -7.98 9.64
C ARG A 169 4.74 -7.14 8.37
N THR A 170 5.85 -6.74 7.76
CA THR A 170 5.82 -5.87 6.58
C THR A 170 5.75 -6.67 5.27
N PHE A 171 6.43 -7.82 5.21
CA PHE A 171 6.46 -8.70 4.03
C PHE A 171 5.29 -9.68 3.95
N SER A 172 4.70 -10.13 5.08
CA SER A 172 3.67 -11.19 5.05
C SER A 172 2.37 -10.76 4.37
N THR A 173 1.78 -9.64 4.77
CA THR A 173 0.48 -9.22 4.22
C THR A 173 0.57 -7.97 3.36
N PRO A 174 1.20 -6.86 3.81
CA PRO A 174 1.22 -5.63 3.02
C PRO A 174 1.87 -5.82 1.65
N PHE A 175 3.02 -6.48 1.59
CA PHE A 175 3.76 -6.70 0.34
C PHE A 175 2.98 -7.55 -0.67
N PHE A 176 2.50 -8.74 -0.27
CA PHE A 176 1.70 -9.60 -1.15
C PHE A 176 0.38 -8.96 -1.58
N SER A 177 -0.22 -8.18 -0.69
CA SER A 177 -1.43 -7.42 -1.03
C SER A 177 -1.14 -6.36 -2.08
N MET A 178 -0.01 -5.65 -1.99
CA MET A 178 0.44 -4.74 -3.06
C MET A 178 0.77 -5.48 -4.36
N MET A 179 1.20 -6.76 -4.30
CA MET A 179 1.52 -7.53 -5.51
C MET A 179 0.30 -7.72 -6.42
N THR A 180 -0.90 -7.75 -5.85
CA THR A 180 -2.16 -7.81 -6.61
C THR A 180 -2.39 -6.59 -7.52
N LEU A 181 -1.68 -5.48 -7.27
CA LEU A 181 -1.77 -4.25 -8.07
C LEU A 181 -0.78 -4.21 -9.25
N LEU A 182 0.16 -5.16 -9.37
CA LEU A 182 1.11 -5.18 -10.50
C LEU A 182 0.39 -5.29 -11.86
N PRO A 183 -0.56 -6.22 -12.07
CA PRO A 183 -1.29 -6.30 -13.34
C PRO A 183 -2.06 -5.02 -13.64
N VAL A 184 -2.62 -4.37 -12.60
CA VAL A 184 -3.32 -3.09 -12.75
C VAL A 184 -2.36 -2.02 -13.26
N CYS A 185 -1.15 -1.92 -12.72
CA CYS A 185 -0.16 -0.94 -13.19
C CYS A 185 0.15 -1.12 -14.69
N ALA A 186 0.31 -2.37 -15.15
CA ALA A 186 0.55 -2.67 -16.57
C ALA A 186 -0.66 -2.30 -17.45
N VAL A 187 -1.88 -2.67 -17.04
CA VAL A 187 -3.13 -2.32 -17.74
C VAL A 187 -3.29 -0.81 -17.84
N VAL A 188 -2.99 -0.07 -16.78
CA VAL A 188 -3.13 1.39 -16.76
C VAL A 188 -2.09 2.05 -17.66
N TYR A 189 -0.85 1.57 -17.63
CA TYR A 189 0.22 2.05 -18.52
C TYR A 189 -0.16 1.86 -19.99
N ILE A 190 -0.55 0.64 -20.38
CA ILE A 190 -0.88 0.36 -21.77
C ILE A 190 -2.15 1.11 -22.21
N SER A 191 -3.16 1.20 -21.33
CA SER A 191 -4.37 1.97 -21.60
C SER A 191 -4.04 3.44 -21.78
N TYR A 192 -3.19 4.02 -20.94
CA TYR A 192 -2.79 5.42 -21.09
C TYR A 192 -2.10 5.66 -22.43
N PHE A 193 -1.30 4.72 -22.92
CA PHE A 193 -0.67 4.85 -24.22
C PHE A 193 -1.69 4.87 -25.38
N TYR A 194 -2.71 4.00 -25.35
CA TYR A 194 -3.67 3.89 -26.46
C TYR A 194 -4.84 4.88 -26.40
N ILE A 195 -5.37 5.17 -25.20
CA ILE A 195 -6.56 6.01 -25.02
C ILE A 195 -6.29 7.28 -24.20
N GLY A 196 -5.02 7.55 -23.87
CA GLY A 196 -4.60 8.78 -23.21
C GLY A 196 -5.19 8.96 -21.82
N PHE A 197 -5.59 10.21 -21.52
CA PHE A 197 -6.10 10.60 -20.21
C PHE A 197 -7.36 9.85 -19.76
N VAL A 198 -8.13 9.27 -20.70
CA VAL A 198 -9.32 8.45 -20.39
C VAL A 198 -8.96 7.20 -19.59
N ALA A 199 -7.72 6.73 -19.69
CA ALA A 199 -7.22 5.60 -18.91
C ALA A 199 -7.21 5.87 -17.39
N ILE A 200 -7.07 7.12 -16.96
CA ILE A 200 -6.97 7.49 -15.55
C ILE A 200 -8.31 7.24 -14.82
N PRO A 201 -9.47 7.77 -15.24
CA PRO A 201 -10.75 7.43 -14.60
C PRO A 201 -11.12 5.95 -14.77
N LEU A 202 -10.76 5.31 -15.88
CA LEU A 202 -10.97 3.86 -16.07
C LEU A 202 -10.18 3.05 -15.04
N SER A 203 -8.92 3.44 -14.79
CA SER A 203 -8.09 2.82 -13.76
C SER A 203 -8.68 2.97 -12.36
N LEU A 204 -9.32 4.11 -12.10
CA LEU A 204 -10.00 4.35 -10.83
C LEU A 204 -11.20 3.40 -10.67
N ALA A 205 -12.00 3.22 -11.72
CA ALA A 205 -13.11 2.27 -11.71
C ALA A 205 -12.64 0.82 -11.46
N LEU A 206 -11.50 0.42 -12.04
CA LEU A 206 -10.91 -0.90 -11.80
C LEU A 206 -10.49 -1.06 -10.34
N VAL A 207 -9.82 -0.06 -9.77
CA VAL A 207 -9.41 -0.06 -8.36
C VAL A 207 -10.61 -0.09 -7.42
N LEU A 208 -11.67 0.68 -7.72
CA LEU A 208 -12.91 0.66 -6.94
C LEU A 208 -13.61 -0.70 -7.03
N SER A 209 -13.62 -1.34 -8.19
CA SER A 209 -14.18 -2.69 -8.36
C SER A 209 -13.46 -3.72 -7.48
N ILE A 210 -12.12 -3.67 -7.43
CA ILE A 210 -11.32 -4.52 -6.53
C ILE A 210 -11.65 -4.24 -5.05
N GLN A 211 -11.85 -2.96 -4.68
CA GLN A 211 -12.22 -2.59 -3.32
C GLN A 211 -13.59 -3.12 -2.91
N ILE A 212 -14.57 -2.97 -3.81
CA ILE A 212 -15.92 -3.47 -3.60
C ILE A 212 -15.90 -5.00 -3.49
N GLY A 213 -15.16 -5.69 -4.35
CA GLY A 213 -14.98 -7.14 -4.26
C GLY A 213 -14.37 -7.57 -2.92
N ASN A 214 -13.31 -6.89 -2.47
CA ASN A 214 -12.67 -7.16 -1.19
C ASN A 214 -13.58 -6.86 0.01
N SER A 215 -14.42 -5.82 -0.06
CA SER A 215 -15.36 -5.49 1.03
C SER A 215 -16.49 -6.51 1.11
N TYR A 216 -17.02 -6.96 -0.04
CA TYR A 216 -18.01 -8.04 -0.08
C TYR A 216 -17.44 -9.36 0.44
N LYS A 217 -16.20 -9.70 0.08
CA LYS A 217 -15.52 -10.89 0.61
C LYS A 217 -15.44 -10.85 2.14
N ARG A 218 -15.05 -9.72 2.74
CA ARG A 218 -15.04 -9.56 4.20
C ARG A 218 -16.42 -9.78 4.81
N LYS A 219 -17.42 -9.07 4.28
CA LYS A 219 -18.80 -9.17 4.76
C LYS A 219 -19.31 -10.61 4.67
N TYR A 220 -18.92 -11.34 3.64
CA TYR A 220 -19.27 -12.74 3.47
C TYR A 220 -18.62 -13.64 4.53
N GLU A 221 -17.33 -13.47 4.83
CA GLU A 221 -16.66 -14.21 5.91
C GLU A 221 -17.26 -13.90 7.29
N ASP A 222 -17.55 -12.63 7.58
CA ASP A 222 -18.18 -12.22 8.84
C ASP A 222 -19.58 -12.88 9.00
N LEU A 223 -20.40 -12.81 7.95
CA LEU A 223 -21.72 -13.45 7.90
C LEU A 223 -21.63 -14.98 8.00
N ARG A 224 -20.58 -15.59 7.44
CA ARG A 224 -20.36 -17.03 7.54
C ARG A 224 -20.08 -17.45 8.98
N ILE A 225 -19.23 -16.71 9.70
CA ILE A 225 -18.94 -16.95 11.12
C ILE A 225 -20.18 -16.73 11.97
N GLU A 226 -20.93 -15.66 11.71
CA GLU A 226 -22.18 -15.36 12.41
C GLU A 226 -23.24 -16.47 12.21
N ASN A 227 -23.41 -16.96 10.97
CA ASN A 227 -24.30 -18.08 10.68
C ASN A 227 -23.90 -19.36 11.41
N LEU A 228 -22.60 -19.70 11.44
CA LEU A 228 -22.11 -20.86 12.19
C LEU A 228 -22.41 -20.74 13.68
N ARG A 229 -22.22 -19.56 14.27
CA ARG A 229 -22.58 -19.28 15.67
C ARG A 229 -24.09 -19.40 15.90
N SER A 230 -24.91 -18.88 14.99
CA SER A 230 -26.37 -18.98 15.10
C SER A 230 -26.86 -20.43 15.03
N LEU A 231 -26.27 -21.25 14.14
CA LEU A 231 -26.59 -22.68 14.04
C LEU A 231 -26.19 -23.43 15.31
N ALA A 232 -24.99 -23.18 15.84
CA ALA A 232 -24.54 -23.78 17.10
C ALA A 232 -25.48 -23.40 18.25
N LYS A 233 -25.88 -22.13 18.35
CA LYS A 233 -26.81 -21.66 19.37
C LYS A 233 -28.20 -22.28 19.24
N SER A 234 -28.72 -22.43 18.02
CA SER A 234 -30.01 -23.08 17.77
C SER A 234 -30.01 -24.57 18.12
N LEU A 235 -28.88 -25.26 17.90
CA LEU A 235 -28.68 -26.64 18.37
C LEU A 235 -28.67 -26.72 19.90
N GLU A 236 -27.97 -25.81 20.56
CA GLU A 236 -27.90 -25.74 22.04
C GLU A 236 -29.24 -25.32 22.68
N GLU A 237 -30.13 -24.61 21.98
CA GLU A 237 -31.48 -24.32 22.47
C GLU A 237 -32.36 -25.57 22.55
N LYS A 238 -32.11 -26.58 21.72
CA LYS A 238 -32.80 -27.88 21.81
C LYS A 238 -32.28 -28.73 22.96
N ASP A 239 -31.02 -28.56 23.35
CA ASP A 239 -30.39 -29.26 24.46
C ASP A 239 -29.91 -28.28 25.55
N PHE A 240 -30.83 -27.97 26.46
CA PHE A 240 -30.64 -27.02 27.57
C PHE A 240 -29.38 -27.28 28.42
N TYR A 241 -28.89 -28.52 28.48
CA TYR A 241 -27.70 -28.90 29.25
C TYR A 241 -26.38 -28.45 28.61
N THR A 242 -26.38 -28.11 27.32
CA THR A 242 -25.17 -27.79 26.55
C THR A 242 -24.99 -26.30 26.23
N ARG A 243 -25.85 -25.42 26.76
CA ARG A 243 -25.75 -23.96 26.50
C ARG A 243 -24.36 -23.40 26.81
N GLY A 244 -23.79 -22.72 25.82
CA GLY A 244 -22.46 -22.11 25.86
C GLY A 244 -21.30 -23.11 25.82
N HIS A 245 -21.54 -24.39 25.56
CA HIS A 245 -20.48 -25.39 25.48
C HIS A 245 -19.54 -25.11 24.31
N SER A 246 -20.08 -24.80 23.13
CA SER A 246 -19.29 -24.50 21.94
C SER A 246 -18.37 -23.29 22.13
N GLU A 247 -18.85 -22.28 22.85
CA GLU A 247 -18.10 -21.05 23.15
C GLU A 247 -16.96 -21.31 24.15
N ARG A 248 -17.24 -22.10 25.20
CA ARG A 248 -16.21 -22.53 26.17
C ARG A 248 -15.13 -23.39 25.51
N VAL A 249 -15.51 -24.32 24.63
CA VAL A 249 -14.57 -25.17 23.88
C VAL A 249 -13.70 -24.31 22.94
N ALA A 250 -14.30 -23.37 22.22
CA ALA A 250 -13.56 -22.44 21.36
C ALA A 250 -12.54 -21.60 22.15
N GLU A 251 -12.92 -21.13 23.35
CA GLU A 251 -12.01 -20.35 24.21
C GLU A 251 -10.83 -21.20 24.72
N ILE A 252 -11.08 -22.44 25.14
CA ILE A 252 -10.05 -23.38 25.58
C ILE A 252 -9.10 -23.72 24.42
N ALA A 253 -9.64 -24.03 23.24
CA ALA A 253 -8.85 -24.31 22.05
C ALA A 253 -7.96 -23.11 21.68
N ARG A 254 -8.49 -21.89 21.75
CA ARG A 254 -7.70 -20.66 21.52
C ARG A 254 -6.56 -20.52 22.52
N LYS A 255 -6.80 -20.79 23.82
CA LYS A 255 -5.76 -20.75 24.86
C LYS A 255 -4.66 -21.80 24.62
N ILE A 256 -5.03 -23.00 24.18
CA ILE A 256 -4.08 -24.07 23.82
C ILE A 256 -3.24 -23.64 22.61
N ALA A 257 -3.88 -23.17 21.53
CA ALA A 257 -3.19 -22.72 20.32
C ALA A 257 -2.19 -21.59 20.62
N HIS A 258 -2.58 -20.63 21.49
CA HIS A 258 -1.70 -19.53 21.88
C HIS A 258 -0.48 -20.02 22.67
N LYS A 259 -0.65 -21.02 23.57
CA LYS A 259 0.47 -21.65 24.27
C LYS A 259 1.39 -22.46 23.34
N MET A 260 0.85 -22.99 22.25
CA MET A 260 1.61 -23.75 21.25
C MET A 260 2.29 -22.87 20.19
N ASN A 261 2.21 -21.53 20.31
CA ASN A 261 2.68 -20.59 19.29
C ASN A 261 2.11 -20.87 17.88
N LEU A 262 0.89 -21.41 17.81
CA LEU A 262 0.19 -21.55 16.55
C LEU A 262 -0.39 -20.19 16.12
N PRO A 263 -0.40 -19.88 14.82
CA PRO A 263 -1.00 -18.64 14.32
C PRO A 263 -2.50 -18.62 14.69
N SER A 264 -2.91 -17.55 15.37
CA SER A 264 -4.28 -17.28 15.79
C SER A 264 -5.05 -16.47 14.75
#